data_AF-A0AAW8L050-F1
#
_entry.id   AF-A0AAW8L050-F1
#
_cell.length_a   1.000
_cell.length_b   1.000
_cell.length_c   1.000
_cell.angle_alpha   90.00
_cell.angle_beta   90.00
_cell.angle_gamma   90.00
#
_symmetry.space_group_name_H-M   'P 1'
#
loop_
_entity.id
_entity.type
_entity.pdbx_description
1 polymer ?
#
loop_
_entity_poly.entity_id
_entity_poly.type
_entity_poly.pdbx_seq_one_letter_code
_entity_poly.pdbx_strand_id
1 'polypeptide(L)'
;MSDLAAQRVALIAEVEVFKKDCMELWFVPDLASSYKNRDFFSYSIIENDQVFFMIEQARQLWTFWNKAKDHNLPKGSVLIVEDEIKTMWQDNEEPENCVNKEKDFNCLGDCLDIEDIISITKQRYAYISAEKVYGTWVAKFEAGELKKDYFFVGSQKECEEIVESNKALYSSRMGAEP
;
A
#
# COMPACT_ATOMS: atom_id res chain seq x y z
N MET A 1 -24.73 -17.38 -35.33
CA MET A 1 -25.95 -16.81 -34.72
C MET A 1 -26.00 -16.94 -33.19
N SER A 2 -25.23 -17.82 -32.55
CA SER A 2 -25.18 -17.94 -31.07
C SER A 2 -24.34 -16.88 -30.35
N ASP A 3 -23.53 -16.11 -31.07
CA ASP A 3 -22.52 -15.20 -30.50
C ASP A 3 -23.07 -13.77 -30.26
N LEU A 4 -23.84 -13.21 -31.20
CA LEU A 4 -24.40 -11.85 -31.10
C LEU A 4 -25.35 -11.65 -29.89
N ALA A 5 -26.18 -12.65 -29.58
CA ALA A 5 -27.07 -12.56 -28.42
C ALA A 5 -26.29 -12.57 -27.10
N ALA A 6 -25.21 -13.34 -27.02
CA ALA A 6 -24.34 -13.40 -25.85
C ALA A 6 -23.54 -12.10 -25.67
N GLN A 7 -23.01 -11.55 -26.78
CA GLN A 7 -22.33 -10.25 -26.80
C GLN A 7 -23.24 -9.12 -26.33
N ARG A 8 -24.48 -9.09 -26.81
CA ARG A 8 -25.47 -8.11 -26.37
C ARG A 8 -25.80 -8.20 -24.88
N VAL A 9 -25.93 -9.42 -24.34
CA VAL A 9 -26.15 -9.63 -22.90
C VAL A 9 -24.96 -9.17 -22.08
N ALA A 10 -23.73 -9.46 -22.53
CA ALA A 10 -22.51 -9.00 -21.88
C ALA A 10 -22.42 -7.46 -21.87
N LEU A 11 -22.77 -6.81 -22.98
CA LEU A 11 -22.76 -5.36 -23.10
C LEU A 11 -23.80 -4.70 -22.17
N ILE A 12 -25.00 -5.29 -22.05
CA ILE A 12 -26.01 -4.81 -21.10
C ILE A 12 -25.48 -4.94 -19.66
N ALA A 13 -24.87 -6.06 -19.31
CA ALA A 13 -24.29 -6.25 -17.98
C ALA A 13 -23.18 -5.23 -17.69
N GLU A 14 -22.34 -4.94 -18.67
CA GLU A 14 -21.27 -3.93 -18.57
C GLU A 14 -21.83 -2.52 -18.35
N VAL A 15 -22.92 -2.17 -19.03
CA VAL A 15 -23.62 -0.90 -18.83
C VAL A 15 -24.17 -0.80 -17.40
N GLU A 16 -24.68 -1.87 -16.81
CA GLU A 16 -25.16 -1.84 -15.43
C GLU A 16 -24.03 -1.66 -14.40
N VAL A 17 -22.86 -2.27 -14.62
CA VAL A 17 -21.66 -2.01 -13.80
C VAL A 17 -21.25 -0.56 -13.91
N PHE A 18 -21.14 -0.04 -15.14
CA PHE A 18 -20.82 1.36 -15.39
C PHE A 18 -21.76 2.32 -14.66
N LYS A 19 -23.08 2.09 -14.72
CA LYS A 19 -24.07 2.91 -14.02
C LYS A 19 -23.81 2.94 -12.52
N LYS A 20 -23.55 1.76 -11.93
CA LYS A 20 -23.25 1.64 -10.49
C LYS A 20 -21.99 2.43 -10.13
N ASP A 21 -20.89 2.21 -10.85
CA ASP A 21 -19.60 2.88 -10.59
C ASP A 21 -19.73 4.40 -10.75
N CYS A 22 -20.48 4.86 -11.75
CA CYS A 22 -20.72 6.30 -11.94
C CYS A 22 -21.49 6.92 -10.78
N MET A 23 -22.43 6.20 -10.18
CA MET A 23 -23.22 6.70 -9.05
C MET A 23 -22.39 6.86 -7.77
N GLU A 24 -21.18 6.30 -7.70
CA GLU A 24 -20.24 6.53 -6.59
C GLU A 24 -19.51 7.88 -6.71
N LEU A 25 -19.53 8.51 -7.90
CA LEU A 25 -18.95 9.84 -8.10
C LEU A 25 -19.82 10.91 -7.43
N TRP A 26 -19.18 11.82 -6.69
CA TRP A 26 -19.86 12.80 -5.82
C TRP A 26 -20.94 13.66 -6.50
N PHE A 27 -20.84 13.94 -7.80
CA PHE A 27 -21.75 14.82 -8.53
C PHE A 27 -22.80 14.08 -9.37
N VAL A 28 -22.62 12.79 -9.63
CA VAL A 28 -23.46 12.04 -10.57
C VAL A 28 -24.87 11.81 -10.04
N PRO A 29 -25.12 11.50 -8.75
CA PRO A 29 -26.47 11.40 -8.21
C PRO A 29 -27.28 12.69 -8.38
N ASP A 30 -26.68 13.83 -8.06
CA ASP A 30 -27.31 15.15 -8.22
C ASP A 30 -27.56 15.46 -9.70
N LEU A 31 -26.57 15.20 -10.55
CA LEU A 31 -26.70 15.36 -12.00
C LEU A 31 -27.84 14.49 -12.55
N ALA A 32 -27.92 13.22 -12.19
CA ALA A 32 -28.97 12.31 -12.63
C ALA A 32 -30.36 12.78 -12.16
N SER A 33 -30.46 13.25 -10.92
CA SER A 33 -31.72 13.77 -10.35
C SER A 33 -32.23 15.04 -11.06
N SER A 34 -31.33 15.80 -11.71
CA SER A 34 -31.70 17.00 -12.47
C SER A 34 -32.52 16.68 -13.73
N TYR A 35 -32.49 15.44 -14.22
CA TYR A 35 -33.21 14.99 -15.41
C TYR A 35 -34.60 14.46 -15.01
N LYS A 36 -35.62 15.33 -15.10
CA LYS A 36 -37.00 15.00 -14.67
C LYS A 36 -37.83 14.24 -15.71
N ASN A 37 -37.52 14.40 -17.00
CA ASN A 37 -38.34 13.90 -18.11
C ASN A 37 -37.73 12.69 -18.83
N ARG A 38 -36.53 12.25 -18.42
CA ARG A 38 -35.79 11.16 -19.05
C ARG A 38 -34.80 10.56 -18.06
N ASP A 39 -34.55 9.26 -18.19
CA ASP A 39 -33.47 8.59 -17.46
C ASP A 39 -32.11 9.12 -17.92
N PHE A 40 -31.27 9.53 -16.97
CA PHE A 40 -29.93 10.03 -17.21
C PHE A 40 -29.05 9.03 -17.97
N PHE A 41 -29.20 7.74 -17.66
CA PHE A 41 -28.43 6.67 -18.30
C PHE A 41 -29.21 5.99 -19.44
N SER A 42 -30.21 6.66 -20.02
CA SER A 42 -30.93 6.13 -21.16
C SER A 42 -29.97 5.83 -22.33
N TYR A 43 -30.02 4.59 -22.82
CA TYR A 43 -29.16 4.10 -23.88
C TYR A 43 -29.90 3.19 -24.85
N SER A 44 -29.34 3.05 -26.04
CA SER A 44 -29.69 2.01 -27.02
C SER A 44 -28.43 1.26 -27.45
N ILE A 45 -28.60 0.02 -27.89
CA ILE A 45 -27.53 -0.75 -28.52
C ILE A 45 -27.80 -0.69 -30.02
N ILE A 46 -26.90 -0.04 -30.76
CA ILE A 46 -27.01 0.15 -32.21
C ILE A 46 -26.34 -1.00 -32.98
N GLU A 47 -26.49 -1.01 -34.30
CA GLU A 47 -25.82 -1.98 -35.17
C GLU A 47 -24.29 -1.97 -34.92
N ASN A 48 -23.69 -3.17 -34.82
CA ASN A 48 -22.30 -3.45 -34.38
C ASN A 48 -22.05 -3.46 -32.86
N ASP A 49 -23.07 -3.73 -32.03
CA ASP A 49 -22.93 -3.93 -30.57
C ASP A 49 -22.28 -2.74 -29.85
N GLN A 50 -22.59 -1.53 -30.30
CA GLN A 50 -22.14 -0.29 -29.66
C GLN A 50 -23.22 0.30 -28.76
N VAL A 51 -22.82 0.75 -27.57
CA VAL A 51 -23.70 1.48 -26.65
C VAL A 51 -23.79 2.93 -27.07
N PHE A 52 -25.00 3.38 -27.37
CA PHE A 52 -25.31 4.78 -27.67
C PHE A 52 -26.12 5.38 -26.52
N PHE A 53 -25.53 6.33 -25.78
CA PHE A 53 -26.23 7.07 -24.73
C PHE A 53 -26.98 8.26 -25.32
N MET A 54 -28.23 8.44 -24.91
CA MET A 54 -29.10 9.52 -25.37
C MET A 54 -28.75 10.88 -24.73
N ILE A 55 -27.94 10.86 -23.67
CA ILE A 55 -27.48 12.04 -22.93
C ILE A 55 -25.96 12.13 -23.04
N GLU A 56 -25.49 13.28 -23.51
CA GLU A 56 -24.07 13.52 -23.80
C GLU A 56 -23.18 13.35 -22.56
N GLN A 57 -23.64 13.78 -21.38
CA GLN A 57 -22.91 13.58 -20.12
C GLN A 57 -22.72 12.09 -19.79
N ALA A 58 -23.76 11.26 -19.99
CA ALA A 58 -23.65 9.81 -19.79
C ALA A 58 -22.71 9.18 -20.82
N ARG A 59 -22.73 9.65 -22.07
CA ARG A 59 -21.78 9.24 -23.13
C ARG A 59 -20.33 9.59 -22.78
N GLN A 60 -20.10 10.78 -22.22
CA GLN A 60 -18.78 11.23 -21.77
C GLN A 60 -18.28 10.38 -20.60
N LEU A 61 -19.13 10.15 -19.59
CA LEU A 61 -18.83 9.26 -18.46
C LEU A 61 -18.48 7.85 -18.95
N TRP A 62 -19.24 7.29 -19.90
CA TRP A 62 -18.95 5.98 -20.51
C TRP A 62 -17.59 5.94 -21.21
N THR A 63 -17.23 7.01 -21.91
CA THR A 63 -15.92 7.14 -22.58
C THR A 63 -14.78 7.19 -21.56
N PHE A 64 -14.95 7.95 -20.48
CA PHE A 64 -13.95 8.03 -19.41
C PHE A 64 -13.80 6.71 -18.66
N TRP A 65 -14.90 6.06 -18.31
CA TRP A 65 -14.90 4.79 -17.59
C TRP A 65 -14.22 3.68 -18.42
N ASN A 66 -14.50 3.61 -19.73
CA ASN A 66 -13.80 2.67 -20.62
C ASN A 66 -12.30 2.95 -20.70
N LYS A 67 -11.90 4.20 -20.91
CA LYS A 67 -10.47 4.57 -20.91
C LYS A 67 -9.79 4.26 -19.58
N ALA A 68 -10.47 4.48 -18.46
CA ALA A 68 -9.93 4.19 -17.13
C ALA A 68 -9.69 2.70 -16.91
N LYS A 69 -10.55 1.82 -17.44
CA LYS A 69 -10.30 0.36 -17.43
C LYS A 69 -9.03 0.00 -18.21
N ASP A 70 -8.78 0.66 -19.34
CA ASP A 70 -7.58 0.42 -20.15
C ASP A 70 -6.28 0.85 -19.43
N HIS A 71 -6.38 1.77 -18.47
CA HIS A 71 -5.24 2.22 -17.69
C HIS A 71 -4.75 1.21 -16.63
N ASN A 72 -5.43 0.07 -16.47
CA ASN A 72 -4.94 -1.17 -15.83
C ASN A 72 -4.07 -0.94 -14.57
N LEU A 73 -4.42 0.05 -13.74
CA LEU A 73 -3.69 0.29 -12.50
C LEU A 73 -3.87 -0.93 -11.61
N PRO A 74 -2.79 -1.63 -11.23
CA PRO A 74 -2.90 -2.79 -10.37
C PRO A 74 -3.68 -2.42 -9.10
N LYS A 75 -4.61 -3.29 -8.69
CA LYS A 75 -5.38 -3.09 -7.46
C LYS A 75 -4.40 -2.87 -6.29
N GLY A 76 -4.58 -1.78 -5.55
CA GLY A 76 -3.67 -1.37 -4.48
C GLY A 76 -2.59 -0.35 -4.90
N SER A 77 -2.66 0.19 -6.12
CA SER A 77 -1.81 1.31 -6.54
C SER A 77 -2.04 2.54 -5.66
N VAL A 78 -0.94 3.21 -5.29
CA VAL A 78 -0.95 4.46 -4.52
C VAL A 78 -0.42 5.58 -5.43
N LEU A 79 -1.16 6.68 -5.50
CA LEU A 79 -0.70 7.88 -6.21
C LEU A 79 0.16 8.71 -5.27
N ILE A 80 1.40 8.99 -5.67
CA ILE A 80 2.38 9.72 -4.88
C ILE A 80 2.79 10.97 -5.67
N VAL A 81 2.88 12.11 -5.00
CA VAL A 81 3.36 13.35 -5.61
C VAL A 81 4.89 13.30 -5.70
N GLU A 82 5.47 13.76 -6.82
CA GLU A 82 6.93 13.69 -7.05
C GLU A 82 7.75 14.31 -5.90
N ASP A 83 7.28 15.40 -5.30
CA ASP A 83 7.91 16.10 -4.18
C ASP A 83 7.95 15.28 -2.87
N GLU A 84 7.11 14.25 -2.75
CA GLU A 84 7.09 13.33 -1.61
C GLU A 84 8.09 12.17 -1.79
N ILE A 85 8.66 12.01 -2.98
CA ILE A 85 9.66 10.98 -3.28
C ILE A 85 11.02 11.42 -2.74
N LYS A 86 11.48 10.68 -1.74
CA LYS A 86 12.78 10.87 -1.10
C LYS A 86 13.85 10.04 -1.79
N THR A 87 15.10 10.40 -1.52
CA THR A 87 16.28 9.66 -1.98
C THR A 87 17.07 9.14 -0.79
N MET A 88 17.56 7.91 -0.89
CA MET A 88 18.59 7.39 0.01
C MET A 88 19.65 6.61 -0.76
N TRP A 89 20.83 6.53 -0.17
CA TRP A 89 21.95 5.72 -0.63
C TRP A 89 22.20 4.68 0.43
N GLN A 90 22.21 3.42 0.02
CA GLN A 90 22.38 2.27 0.90
C GLN A 90 23.56 1.45 0.40
N ASP A 91 24.46 1.10 1.31
CA ASP A 91 25.51 0.14 1.04
C ASP A 91 24.89 -1.26 0.82
N ASN A 92 25.31 -1.95 -0.23
CA ASN A 92 24.80 -3.28 -0.54
C ASN A 92 25.43 -4.39 0.30
N GLU A 93 26.63 -4.16 0.84
CA GLU A 93 27.34 -5.13 1.67
C GLU A 93 26.95 -4.99 3.15
N GLU A 94 26.73 -3.76 3.61
CA GLU A 94 26.23 -3.42 4.95
C GLU A 94 24.91 -2.62 4.86
N PRO A 95 23.76 -3.28 4.62
CA PRO A 95 22.49 -2.60 4.36
C PRO A 95 21.97 -1.75 5.52
N GLU A 96 22.45 -1.95 6.74
CA GLU A 96 22.23 -1.05 7.88
C GLU A 96 22.87 0.33 7.69
N ASN A 97 23.91 0.43 6.86
CA ASN A 97 24.60 1.67 6.54
C ASN A 97 23.91 2.39 5.37
N CYS A 98 23.15 3.42 5.71
CA CYS A 98 22.41 4.20 4.73
C CYS A 98 22.36 5.68 5.09
N VAL A 99 22.31 6.52 4.06
CA VAL A 99 22.27 7.98 4.21
C VAL A 99 21.24 8.60 3.26
N ASN A 100 20.70 9.75 3.64
CA ASN A 100 19.68 10.45 2.86
C ASN A 100 20.12 11.84 2.38
N LYS A 101 21.38 12.21 2.60
CA LYS A 101 21.99 13.47 2.16
C LYS A 101 23.41 13.22 1.69
N GLU A 102 23.82 13.90 0.63
CA GLU A 102 25.15 13.76 0.05
C GLU A 102 26.28 14.18 1.00
N LYS A 103 26.02 15.17 1.87
CA LYS A 103 26.99 15.62 2.87
C LYS A 103 27.37 14.54 3.90
N ASP A 104 26.56 13.49 4.02
CA ASP A 104 26.75 12.42 4.98
C ASP A 104 27.40 11.18 4.33
N PHE A 105 27.85 11.25 3.06
CA PHE A 105 28.46 10.12 2.35
C PHE A 105 29.68 9.52 3.02
N ASN A 106 30.43 10.29 3.81
CA ASN A 106 31.56 9.74 4.54
C ASN A 106 31.15 8.61 5.49
N CYS A 107 29.92 8.63 6.02
CA CYS A 107 29.39 7.53 6.86
C CYS A 107 29.31 6.19 6.11
N LEU A 108 29.14 6.22 4.79
CA LEU A 108 29.16 5.00 3.96
C LEU A 108 30.57 4.41 3.83
N GLY A 109 31.61 5.20 4.12
CA GLY A 109 33.01 4.80 4.00
C GLY A 109 33.77 4.71 5.32
N ASP A 110 33.09 4.80 6.47
CA ASP A 110 33.75 4.89 7.79
C ASP A 110 34.60 3.65 8.16
N CYS A 111 34.42 2.53 7.45
CA CYS A 111 35.17 1.28 7.64
C CYS A 111 35.92 0.79 6.39
N LEU A 112 36.07 1.63 5.36
CA LEU A 112 36.69 1.27 4.09
C LEU A 112 38.14 1.77 4.00
N ASP A 113 39.01 0.93 3.44
CA ASP A 113 40.37 1.33 3.08
C ASP A 113 40.37 2.16 1.77
N ILE A 114 41.47 2.88 1.51
CA ILE A 114 41.59 3.82 0.37
C ILE A 114 41.42 3.11 -0.98
N GLU A 115 41.74 1.82 -1.05
CA GLU A 115 41.67 1.02 -2.28
C GLU A 115 40.34 0.26 -2.42
N ASP A 116 39.47 0.32 -1.41
CA ASP A 116 38.21 -0.39 -1.40
C ASP A 116 37.19 0.30 -2.31
N ILE A 117 36.43 -0.53 -3.03
CA ILE A 117 35.32 -0.08 -3.86
C ILE A 117 34.11 -0.91 -3.47
N ILE A 118 33.12 -0.25 -2.86
CA ILE A 118 31.83 -0.85 -2.53
C ILE A 118 30.76 -0.47 -3.54
N SER A 119 29.71 -1.27 -3.60
CA SER A 119 28.54 -0.97 -4.40
C SER A 119 27.47 -0.28 -3.55
N ILE A 120 27.00 0.89 -4.02
CA ILE A 120 25.98 1.68 -3.33
C ILE A 120 24.74 1.75 -4.22
N THR A 121 23.58 1.40 -3.66
CA THR A 121 22.30 1.57 -4.35
C THR A 121 21.70 2.93 -4.02
N LYS A 122 21.48 3.76 -5.05
CA LYS A 122 20.67 4.98 -4.93
C LYS A 122 19.19 4.63 -5.11
N GLN A 123 18.42 4.72 -4.04
CA GLN A 123 16.99 4.40 -4.03
C GLN A 123 16.13 5.67 -4.02
N ARG A 124 15.03 5.61 -4.78
CA ARG A 124 13.93 6.58 -4.70
C ARG A 124 12.75 5.90 -4.02
N TYR A 125 12.23 6.50 -2.97
CA TYR A 125 11.17 5.88 -2.16
C TYR A 125 10.22 6.92 -1.59
N ALA A 126 9.02 6.49 -1.23
CA ALA A 126 8.05 7.30 -0.52
C ALA A 126 7.48 6.51 0.65
N TYR A 127 7.15 7.21 1.75
CA TYR A 127 6.48 6.59 2.88
C TYR A 127 4.99 6.45 2.56
N ILE A 128 4.50 5.21 2.44
CA ILE A 128 3.08 4.93 2.24
C ILE A 128 2.30 5.07 3.56
N SER A 129 2.90 4.60 4.65
CA SER A 129 2.41 4.78 6.01
C SER A 129 3.58 4.71 6.99
N ALA A 130 3.40 5.28 8.18
CA ALA A 130 4.36 5.20 9.27
C ALA A 130 3.60 4.93 10.56
N GLU A 131 3.92 3.81 11.21
CA GLU A 131 3.37 3.42 12.50
C GLU A 131 4.49 3.37 13.54
N LYS A 132 4.22 3.88 14.74
CA LYS A 132 5.15 3.77 15.85
C LYS A 132 4.96 2.42 16.52
N VAL A 133 6.00 1.60 16.48
CA VAL A 133 6.08 0.31 17.18
C VAL A 133 7.18 0.35 18.24
N TYR A 134 7.14 -0.61 19.16
CA TYR A 134 8.08 -0.76 20.28
C TYR A 134 8.78 -2.11 20.18
N GLY A 135 9.98 -2.23 20.74
CA GLY A 135 10.71 -3.48 20.76
C GLY A 135 11.43 -3.74 22.08
N THR A 136 11.52 -5.01 22.46
CA THR A 136 12.19 -5.45 23.70
C THR A 136 12.76 -6.86 23.55
N TRP A 137 13.77 -7.20 24.36
CA TRP A 137 14.32 -8.55 24.39
C TRP A 137 13.45 -9.48 25.22
N VAL A 138 13.12 -10.65 24.68
CA VAL A 138 12.60 -11.76 25.48
C VAL A 138 13.79 -12.50 26.08
N ALA A 139 13.73 -12.76 27.38
CA ALA A 139 14.78 -13.45 28.09
C ALA A 139 14.43 -14.93 28.28
N LYS A 140 15.46 -15.78 28.24
CA LYS A 140 15.38 -17.18 28.65
C LYS A 140 16.34 -17.47 29.77
N PHE A 141 16.01 -18.45 30.59
CA PHE A 141 16.90 -18.94 31.62
C PHE A 141 17.59 -20.22 31.15
N GLU A 142 18.92 -20.17 31.02
CA GLU A 142 19.70 -21.29 30.50
C GLU A 142 21.02 -21.40 31.27
N ALA A 143 21.31 -22.60 31.80
CA ALA A 143 22.50 -22.90 32.59
C ALA A 143 22.72 -21.98 33.81
N GLY A 144 21.63 -21.55 34.47
CA GLY A 144 21.72 -20.70 35.66
C GLY A 144 21.84 -19.20 35.37
N GLU A 145 21.87 -18.81 34.09
CA GLU A 145 22.01 -17.42 33.67
C GLU A 145 20.83 -16.98 32.81
N LEU A 146 20.46 -15.70 32.96
CA LEU A 146 19.48 -15.06 32.10
C LEU A 146 20.16 -14.64 30.80
N LYS A 147 19.69 -15.17 29.68
CA LYS A 147 20.21 -14.88 28.34
C LYS A 147 19.14 -14.23 27.48
N LYS A 148 19.59 -13.40 26.53
CA LYS A 148 18.74 -12.88 25.46
C LYS A 148 18.34 -14.05 24.56
N ASP A 149 17.04 -14.23 24.36
CA ASP A 149 16.52 -15.28 23.48
C ASP A 149 16.25 -14.71 22.09
N TYR A 150 15.24 -13.86 21.96
CA TYR A 150 14.91 -13.16 20.71
C TYR A 150 14.41 -11.74 20.97
N PHE A 151 14.45 -10.91 19.93
CA PHE A 151 13.95 -9.54 19.97
C PHE A 151 12.49 -9.50 19.49
N PHE A 152 11.59 -9.01 20.33
CA PHE A 152 10.18 -8.83 20.02
C PHE A 152 9.92 -7.40 19.57
N VAL A 153 9.04 -7.22 18.57
CA VAL A 153 8.54 -5.92 18.10
C VAL A 153 7.01 -5.96 18.07
N GLY A 154 6.36 -4.98 18.68
CA GLY A 154 4.90 -4.90 18.77
C GLY A 154 4.41 -3.61 19.43
N SER A 155 3.27 -3.68 20.10
CA SER A 155 2.72 -2.55 20.87
C SER A 155 3.51 -2.30 22.15
N GLN A 156 3.39 -1.10 22.69
CA GLN A 156 4.03 -0.75 23.96
C GLN A 156 3.61 -1.70 25.10
N LYS A 157 2.31 -2.02 25.17
CA LYS A 157 1.75 -2.87 26.22
C LYS A 157 2.32 -4.29 26.18
N GLU A 158 2.43 -4.88 24.99
CA GLU A 158 3.05 -6.21 24.82
C GLU A 158 4.51 -6.20 25.25
N CYS A 159 5.26 -5.15 24.90
CA CYS A 159 6.64 -4.99 25.36
C CYS A 159 6.73 -4.86 26.90
N GLU A 160 5.82 -4.12 27.53
CA GLU A 160 5.76 -3.98 28.99
C GLU A 160 5.45 -5.32 29.68
N GLU A 161 4.53 -6.12 29.15
CA GLU A 161 4.19 -7.46 29.65
C GLU A 161 5.38 -8.43 29.53
N ILE A 162 6.13 -8.37 28.42
CA ILE A 162 7.37 -9.14 28.25
C ILE A 162 8.43 -8.70 29.26
N VAL A 163 8.61 -7.40 29.46
CA VAL A 163 9.57 -6.88 30.43
C VAL A 163 9.21 -7.34 31.84
N GLU A 164 7.94 -7.36 32.20
CA GLU A 164 7.49 -7.86 33.51
C GLU A 164 7.69 -9.37 33.64
N SER A 165 7.43 -10.13 32.56
CA SER A 165 7.72 -11.57 32.52
C SER A 165 9.21 -11.86 32.69
N ASN A 166 10.07 -11.05 32.06
CA ASN A 166 11.52 -11.15 32.25
C ASN A 166 11.93 -10.85 33.69
N LYS A 167 11.33 -9.82 34.33
CA LYS A 167 11.58 -9.51 35.76
C LYS A 167 11.25 -10.68 36.68
N ALA A 168 10.18 -11.43 36.39
CA ALA A 168 9.83 -12.62 37.17
C ALA A 168 10.93 -13.70 37.13
N LEU A 169 11.66 -13.82 36.02
CA LEU A 169 12.81 -14.73 35.90
C LEU A 169 14.01 -14.31 36.76
N TYR A 170 14.11 -13.03 37.16
CA TYR A 170 15.11 -12.61 38.15
C TYR A 170 14.67 -12.95 39.59
N SER A 171 13.36 -12.99 39.87
CA SER A 171 12.81 -13.20 41.22
C SER A 171 12.87 -14.66 41.68
N SER A 172 12.91 -15.62 40.75
CA SER A 172 13.20 -17.04 41.06
C SER A 172 14.60 -17.27 41.65
N ARG A 173 15.49 -16.27 41.56
CA ARG A 173 16.84 -16.27 42.14
C ARG A 173 16.83 -16.06 43.66
N MET A 174 15.78 -15.47 44.24
CA MET A 174 15.71 -15.12 45.67
C MET A 174 14.98 -16.15 46.56
N GLY A 175 14.43 -17.22 45.98
CA GLY A 175 13.77 -18.30 46.74
C GLY A 175 14.66 -19.49 47.07
N ALA A 176 15.95 -19.44 46.73
CA ALA A 176 16.91 -20.51 46.94
C ALA A 176 18.15 -19.98 47.66
N GLU A 177 18.02 -19.69 48.95
CA GLU A 177 19.12 -19.65 49.90
C GLU A 177 18.82 -20.63 51.06
N PRO A 178 19.86 -21.25 51.66
CA PRO A 178 19.86 -22.60 52.23
C PRO A 178 19.13 -22.80 53.56
#